data_AF-A0A955P4R5-F1
#
_entry.id   AF-A0A955P4R5-F1
#
_cell.length_a   1.000
_cell.length_b   1.000
_cell.length_c   1.000
_cell.angle_alpha   90.00
_cell.angle_beta   90.00
_cell.angle_gamma   90.00
#
_symmetry.space_group_name_H-M   'P 1'
#
loop_
_entity.id
_entity.type
_entity.pdbx_description
1 polymer ?
#
loop_
_entity_poly.entity_id
_entity_poly.type
_entity_poly.pdbx_seq_one_letter_code
_entity_poly.pdbx_strand_id
1 'polypeptide(L)'
;MAKPEKTFKLGPVRASIFRNPIQQNGRNILLPKVVIEVRYKDKSGQWKGTNSLSLNDLPKAVLALQSAYSYLLENRESPSEPDPDLDEESEYRVAPQQIPPGSYGQRNVYAPAS
;
A
#
# COMPACT_ATOMS: atom_id res chain seq x y z
N MET A 1 13.06 -2.30 2.22
CA MET A 1 11.76 -2.92 1.89
C MET A 1 11.48 -4.01 2.90
N ALA A 2 10.23 -4.20 3.31
CA ALA A 2 9.84 -5.30 4.19
C ALA A 2 10.25 -6.65 3.58
N LYS A 3 10.43 -7.68 4.42
CA LYS A 3 10.68 -9.05 3.95
C LYS A 3 9.44 -9.55 3.20
N PRO A 4 9.59 -10.19 2.02
CA PRO A 4 8.44 -10.80 1.35
C PRO A 4 7.88 -11.94 2.19
N GLU A 5 6.55 -12.05 2.22
CA GLU A 5 5.83 -13.17 2.83
C GLU A 5 6.14 -14.47 2.07
N LYS A 6 6.06 -14.40 0.73
CA LYS A 6 6.32 -15.53 -0.16
C LYS A 6 7.02 -15.05 -1.42
N THR A 7 7.95 -15.86 -1.95
CA THR A 7 8.57 -15.64 -3.26
C THR A 7 8.54 -16.90 -4.10
N PHE A 8 7.94 -16.83 -5.27
CA PHE A 8 8.00 -17.86 -6.31
C PHE A 8 9.17 -17.57 -7.25
N LYS A 9 9.97 -18.58 -7.58
CA LYS A 9 11.20 -18.43 -8.38
C LYS A 9 11.18 -19.39 -9.56
N LEU A 10 11.30 -18.84 -10.77
CA LEU A 10 11.36 -19.60 -12.02
C LEU A 10 12.57 -19.10 -12.81
N GLY A 11 13.72 -19.74 -12.56
CA GLY A 11 15.01 -19.27 -13.04
C GLY A 11 15.36 -17.88 -12.49
N PRO A 12 15.66 -16.88 -13.35
CA PRO A 12 15.96 -15.52 -12.90
C PRO A 12 14.71 -14.75 -12.49
N VAL A 13 13.51 -15.16 -12.91
CA VAL A 13 12.25 -14.48 -12.64
C VAL A 13 11.75 -14.81 -11.22
N ARG A 14 11.31 -13.78 -10.50
CA ARG A 14 10.78 -13.89 -9.14
C ARG A 14 9.48 -13.12 -9.01
N ALA A 15 8.45 -13.74 -8.46
CA ALA A 15 7.24 -13.06 -8.01
C ALA A 15 7.22 -13.08 -6.47
N SER A 16 7.30 -11.91 -5.85
CA SER A 16 7.34 -11.76 -4.40
C SER A 16 6.08 -11.08 -3.88
N ILE A 17 5.46 -11.67 -2.86
CA ILE A 17 4.25 -11.17 -2.22
C ILE A 17 4.64 -10.45 -0.93
N PHE A 18 4.09 -9.26 -0.74
CA PHE A 18 4.26 -8.45 0.46
C PHE A 18 2.88 -8.05 0.98
N ARG A 19 2.65 -8.12 2.29
CA ARG A 19 1.49 -7.48 2.94
C ARG A 19 1.99 -6.23 3.63
N ASN A 20 1.67 -5.08 3.05
CA ASN A 20 1.99 -3.80 3.67
C ASN A 20 0.70 -3.22 4.26
N PRO A 21 0.70 -2.78 5.53
CA PRO A 21 -0.44 -2.07 6.08
C PRO A 21 -0.59 -0.74 5.35
N ILE A 22 -1.82 -0.45 4.92
CA ILE A 22 -2.21 0.86 4.41
C ILE A 22 -3.22 1.46 5.38
N GLN A 23 -3.03 2.73 5.72
CA GLN A 23 -4.01 3.53 6.45
C GLN A 23 -5.09 3.97 5.47
N GLN A 24 -6.31 3.50 5.65
CA GLN A 24 -7.47 3.95 4.87
C GLN A 24 -8.61 4.24 5.85
N ASN A 25 -9.06 5.50 5.88
CA ASN A 25 -10.14 5.96 6.76
C ASN A 25 -9.91 5.65 8.26
N GLY A 26 -8.68 5.86 8.74
CA GLY A 26 -8.29 5.59 10.13
C GLY A 26 -8.16 4.10 10.48
N ARG A 27 -8.33 3.19 9.51
CA ARG A 27 -8.17 1.74 9.68
C ARG A 27 -6.90 1.26 8.96
N ASN A 28 -6.17 0.35 9.59
CA ASN A 28 -5.06 -0.36 8.95
C ASN A 28 -5.58 -1.57 8.19
N ILE A 29 -5.46 -1.55 6.87
CA ILE A 29 -5.83 -2.68 5.99
C ILE A 29 -4.55 -3.31 5.45
N LEU A 30 -4.41 -4.63 5.57
CA LEU A 30 -3.30 -5.37 4.99
C LEU A 30 -3.63 -5.76 3.55
N LEU A 31 -3.15 -4.97 2.59
CA LEU A 31 -3.35 -5.27 1.17
C LEU A 31 -2.15 -6.05 0.61
N PRO A 32 -2.35 -7.27 0.06
CA PRO A 32 -1.26 -7.99 -0.59
C PRO A 32 -0.82 -7.28 -1.88
N LYS A 33 0.49 -7.12 -2.04
CA LYS A 33 1.15 -6.56 -3.21
C LYS A 33 2.13 -7.58 -3.79
N VAL A 34 2.01 -7.85 -5.08
CA VAL A 34 2.96 -8.71 -5.81
C VAL A 34 3.97 -7.84 -6.56
N VAL A 35 5.25 -8.17 -6.43
CA VAL A 35 6.35 -7.53 -7.19
C VAL A 35 7.02 -8.60 -8.03
N ILE A 36 7.16 -8.33 -9.33
CA ILE A 36 7.89 -9.18 -10.25
C ILE A 36 9.27 -8.57 -10.57
N GLU A 37 10.32 -9.39 -10.52
CA GLU A 37 11.71 -8.99 -10.77
C GLU A 37 12.45 -10.10 -11.51
N VAL A 38 13.33 -9.73 -12.44
CA VAL A 38 14.31 -10.62 -13.07
C VAL A 38 15.69 -10.34 -12.49
N ARG A 39 16.37 -11.38 -11.98
CA ARG A 39 17.73 -11.29 -11.47
C ARG A 39 18.75 -11.64 -12.54
N TYR A 40 19.72 -10.77 -12.73
CA TYR A 40 20.82 -10.97 -13.66
C TYR A 40 22.14 -10.53 -13.02
N LYS A 41 23.26 -11.03 -13.53
CA LYS A 41 24.58 -10.50 -13.19
C LYS A 41 24.93 -9.38 -14.16
N ASP A 42 25.36 -8.25 -13.64
CA ASP A 42 25.92 -7.19 -14.47
C ASP A 42 27.34 -7.51 -14.94
N LYS A 43 27.95 -6.60 -15.72
CA LYS A 43 29.31 -6.77 -16.25
C LYS A 43 30.37 -6.87 -15.15
N SER A 44 30.09 -6.37 -13.95
CA SER A 44 30.95 -6.45 -12.77
C SER A 44 30.69 -7.71 -11.94
N GLY A 45 29.82 -8.61 -12.40
CA GLY A 45 29.46 -9.85 -11.72
C GLY A 45 28.49 -9.67 -10.55
N GLN A 46 28.00 -8.44 -10.30
CA GLN A 46 27.06 -8.18 -9.21
C GLN A 46 25.64 -8.57 -9.63
N TRP A 47 24.90 -9.18 -8.70
CA TRP A 47 23.50 -9.47 -8.93
C TRP A 47 22.65 -8.21 -8.85
N LYS A 48 21.96 -7.89 -9.95
CA LYS A 48 21.00 -6.80 -10.08
C LYS A 48 19.60 -7.34 -10.36
N GLY A 49 18.63 -6.43 -10.27
CA GLY A 49 17.22 -6.64 -10.49
C GLY A 49 16.68 -5.72 -11.56
N THR A 50 15.75 -6.21 -12.38
CA THR A 50 14.97 -5.37 -13.29
C THR A 50 13.51 -5.80 -13.32
N ASN A 51 12.63 -4.87 -13.66
CA ASN A 51 11.21 -5.13 -13.90
C ASN A 51 10.90 -5.23 -15.40
N SER A 52 11.90 -4.99 -16.26
CA SER A 52 11.80 -5.23 -17.70
C SER A 52 11.95 -6.71 -18.00
N LEU A 53 11.05 -7.26 -18.81
CA LEU A 53 11.01 -8.69 -19.15
C LEU A 53 11.49 -8.90 -20.59
N SER A 54 12.36 -9.89 -20.81
CA SER A 54 12.65 -10.38 -22.17
C SER A 54 11.61 -11.40 -22.61
N LEU A 55 11.59 -11.74 -23.92
CA LEU A 55 10.71 -12.77 -24.47
C LEU A 55 10.80 -14.11 -23.70
N ASN A 56 12.01 -14.48 -23.25
CA ASN A 56 12.27 -15.72 -22.52
C ASN A 56 11.84 -15.65 -21.04
N ASP A 57 11.62 -14.44 -20.50
CA ASP A 57 11.13 -14.24 -19.14
C ASP A 57 9.60 -14.28 -19.09
N LEU A 58 8.91 -13.93 -20.17
CA LEU A 58 7.45 -13.91 -20.23
C LEU A 58 6.77 -15.22 -19.79
N PRO A 59 7.12 -16.42 -20.34
CA PRO A 59 6.45 -17.65 -19.90
C PRO A 59 6.72 -17.96 -18.42
N LYS A 60 7.91 -17.62 -17.91
CA LYS A 60 8.27 -17.81 -16.50
C LYS A 60 7.54 -16.80 -15.60
N ALA A 61 7.38 -15.56 -16.05
CA ALA A 61 6.63 -14.52 -15.38
C ALA A 61 5.16 -14.91 -15.23
N VAL A 62 4.55 -15.41 -16.30
CA VAL A 62 3.16 -15.89 -16.28
C VAL A 62 2.98 -17.00 -15.24
N LEU A 63 3.84 -18.02 -15.26
CA LEU A 63 3.78 -19.12 -14.28
C LEU A 63 4.02 -18.62 -12.85
N ALA A 64 4.99 -17.72 -12.63
CA ALA A 64 5.26 -17.15 -11.32
C ALA A 64 4.06 -16.37 -10.77
N LEU A 65 3.40 -15.58 -11.62
CA LEU A 65 2.21 -14.80 -11.27
C LEU A 65 1.01 -15.71 -11.01
N GLN A 66 0.84 -16.79 -11.78
CA GLN A 66 -0.20 -17.79 -11.53
C GLN A 66 -0.02 -18.48 -10.18
N SER A 67 1.21 -18.88 -9.83
CA SER A 67 1.50 -19.42 -8.49
C SER A 67 1.21 -18.41 -7.38
N ALA A 68 1.58 -17.14 -7.59
CA ALA A 68 1.31 -16.08 -6.62
C ALA A 68 -0.19 -15.83 -6.43
N TYR A 69 -0.96 -15.80 -7.52
CA TYR A 69 -2.41 -15.65 -7.49
C TYR A 69 -3.08 -16.81 -6.75
N SER A 70 -2.67 -18.05 -7.05
CA SER A 70 -3.21 -19.25 -6.39
C SER A 70 -2.96 -19.20 -4.88
N TYR A 71 -1.74 -18.85 -4.48
CA TYR A 71 -1.38 -18.66 -3.07
C TYR A 71 -2.23 -17.58 -2.38
N LEU A 72 -2.51 -16.46 -3.06
CA LEU A 72 -3.36 -15.40 -2.48
C LEU A 72 -4.82 -15.82 -2.35
N LEU A 73 -5.31 -16.69 -3.24
CA LEU A 73 -6.66 -17.27 -3.16
C LEU A 73 -6.79 -18.24 -1.99
N GLU A 74 -5.79 -19.10 -1.79
CA GLU A 74 -5.73 -20.06 -0.69
C GLU A 74 -5.56 -19.36 0.66
N ASN A 75 -4.79 -18.26 0.70
CA ASN A 75 -4.47 -17.51 1.92
C ASN A 75 -5.21 -16.18 2.01
N ARG A 76 -6.48 -16.16 1.59
CA ARG A 76 -7.39 -15.04 1.86
C ARG A 76 -7.59 -14.95 3.37
N GLU A 77 -6.89 -14.01 4.00
CA GLU A 77 -7.29 -13.57 5.34
C GLU A 77 -8.65 -12.87 5.18
N SER A 78 -9.63 -13.33 5.94
CA SER A 78 -10.84 -12.56 6.19
C SER A 78 -10.40 -11.16 6.63
N PRO A 79 -11.00 -10.07 6.11
CA PRO A 79 -10.71 -8.74 6.64
C PRO A 79 -10.91 -8.84 8.15
N SER A 80 -9.82 -8.65 8.90
CA SER A 80 -9.85 -8.70 10.36
C SER A 80 -10.96 -7.77 10.80
N GLU A 81 -11.96 -8.31 11.50
CA GLU A 81 -13.05 -7.52 12.04
C GLU A 81 -12.44 -6.36 12.83
N PRO A 82 -13.03 -5.15 12.72
CA PRO A 82 -12.55 -4.01 13.50
C PRO A 82 -12.55 -4.42 14.98
N ASP A 83 -11.40 -4.24 15.62
CA ASP A 83 -11.21 -4.51 17.04
C ASP A 83 -12.28 -3.73 17.82
N PRO A 84 -13.24 -4.40 18.49
CA PRO A 84 -14.36 -3.73 19.17
C PRO A 84 -13.90 -2.88 20.37
N ASP A 85 -12.64 -3.01 20.78
CA ASP A 85 -12.02 -2.29 21.90
C ASP A 85 -11.33 -0.97 21.48
N LEU A 86 -11.50 -0.50 20.23
CA LEU A 86 -11.15 0.88 19.86
C LEU A 86 -12.25 1.82 20.33
N ASP A 87 -12.19 2.19 21.61
CA ASP A 87 -13.08 3.13 22.28
C ASP A 87 -13.35 4.39 21.44
N GLU A 88 -14.64 4.62 21.12
CA GLU A 88 -15.17 5.84 20.48
C GLU A 88 -15.01 7.13 21.33
N GLU A 89 -14.21 7.12 22.41
CA GLU A 89 -14.15 8.22 23.38
C GLU A 89 -13.08 9.30 23.13
N SER A 90 -12.30 9.25 22.05
CA SER A 90 -11.27 10.29 21.80
C SER A 90 -11.74 11.52 20.99
N GLU A 91 -12.98 11.55 20.47
CA GLU A 91 -13.47 12.66 19.62
C GLU A 91 -14.60 13.49 20.24
N TYR A 92 -14.62 13.69 21.56
CA TYR A 92 -15.47 14.73 22.17
C TYR A 92 -14.90 15.36 23.45
N ARG A 93 -13.68 15.90 23.38
CA ARG A 93 -13.26 17.00 24.28
C ARG A 93 -12.68 18.16 23.49
N VAL A 94 -13.52 18.80 22.69
CA VAL A 94 -13.30 20.22 22.40
C VAL A 94 -13.68 20.98 23.66
N ALA A 95 -12.70 21.39 24.47
CA ALA A 95 -12.95 22.35 25.54
C ALA A 95 -13.63 23.58 24.93
N PRO A 96 -14.69 24.15 25.54
CA PRO A 96 -15.29 25.38 25.04
C PRO A 96 -14.23 26.49 25.07
N GLN A 97 -13.64 26.80 23.92
CA GLN A 97 -12.83 27.98 23.75
C GLN A 97 -13.75 29.18 23.98
N GLN A 98 -13.54 29.87 25.10
CA GLN A 98 -14.17 31.15 25.37
C GLN A 98 -13.79 32.10 24.24
N ILE A 99 -14.78 32.50 23.43
CA ILE A 99 -14.64 33.58 22.48
C ILE A 99 -14.47 34.86 23.31
N PRO A 100 -13.33 35.59 23.25
CA PRO A 100 -13.26 36.90 23.90
C PRO A 100 -14.26 37.84 23.22
N PRO A 101 -15.07 38.60 23.98
CA PRO A 101 -16.04 39.50 23.39
C PRO A 101 -15.31 40.72 22.82
N GLY A 102 -15.30 40.83 21.49
CA GLY A 102 -14.98 42.09 20.82
C GLY A 102 -14.05 41.95 19.63
N SER A 103 -14.63 41.84 18.44
CA SER A 103 -14.35 42.76 17.33
C SER A 103 -15.25 42.38 16.16
N TYR A 104 -16.38 43.08 16.03
CA TYR A 104 -17.12 43.15 14.78
C TYR A 104 -16.25 43.92 13.78
N GLY A 105 -15.74 43.25 12.75
CA GLY A 105 -14.82 43.87 11.80
C GLY A 105 -14.94 43.32 10.38
N GLN A 106 -15.76 44.02 9.58
CA GLN A 106 -15.69 44.16 8.12
C GLN A 106 -15.96 42.93 7.23
N ARG A 107 -17.15 42.96 6.60
CA ARG A 107 -17.48 42.17 5.41
C ARG A 107 -16.64 42.69 4.23
N ASN A 108 -15.82 41.83 3.63
CA ASN A 108 -15.26 42.12 2.32
C ASN A 108 -16.28 41.73 1.25
N VAL A 109 -16.81 42.74 0.55
CA VAL A 109 -17.75 42.61 -0.56
C VAL A 109 -16.93 42.26 -1.81
N TYR A 110 -17.12 41.08 -2.39
CA TYR A 110 -16.56 40.77 -3.70
C TYR A 110 -17.39 41.46 -4.79
N ALA A 111 -16.76 42.36 -5.55
CA ALA A 111 -17.29 42.87 -6.81
C ALA A 111 -17.05 41.84 -7.94
N PRO A 112 -18.01 41.65 -8.86
CA PRO A 112 -17.78 40.81 -10.04
C PRO A 112 -16.93 41.57 -11.07
N ALA A 113 -15.92 40.88 -11.61
CA ALA A 113 -15.12 41.37 -12.73
C ALA A 113 -15.95 41.34 -14.03
N SER A 114 -15.89 42.44 -14.79
CA SER A 114 -16.38 42.55 -16.17
C SER A 114 -15.31 42.09 -17.17
#